data_AF-P34508-F1
#
_entry.id   AF-P34508-F1
#
_cell.length_a   1.000
_cell.length_b   1.000
_cell.length_c   1.000
_cell.angle_alpha   90.00
_cell.angle_beta   90.00
_cell.angle_gamma   90.00
#
_symmetry.space_group_name_H-M   'P 1'
#
loop_
_entity.id
_entity.type
_entity.pdbx_description
1 polymer ?
#
loop_
_entity_poly.entity_id
_entity_poly.type
_entity_poly.pdbx_seq_one_letter_code
_entity_poly.pdbx_strand_id
1 'polypeptide(L)'
;MIRQIILIVSLIGISNAAYQCKDNNGSNVDWFVFYKLPHLWNHPDNVPISNGTGFLYFDVNNKNWKLMPQGMDVENNAVYYTLQQYYNSNMNTTFSYMYNDEWPDSTIWSNSSGHAKGVTVFDQYTGFWMIHSIPKFPSKDMFRFPSNAHYYGQMGICISYNTVSLATIAQQLFYYNTFTYQFNLPQSFANQFPVLSQLKNKEYNKSPPLTSTKVLKSLGGQHFRHFAKTGEWGKDLYSDFVGPTLKSSIKVETWNHQSGDEYNLPSVCDPNHVQSTMSAKYIRLPYAIDYSSYEDHSKFVVAYSESSSKPPIPYVCIGDINRQSHQIHRGGGTMCIYDQETYFQFANIISETVPCTKATAEKATLTVLLIAIITFFK
;
A
#
# COMPACT_ATOMS: atom_id res chain seq x y z
N MET A 1 -34.23 46.62 -38.16
CA MET A 1 -32.99 45.86 -37.90
C MET A 1 -32.98 45.45 -36.43
N ILE A 2 -33.50 44.26 -36.08
CA ILE A 2 -33.47 43.77 -34.69
C ILE A 2 -32.21 42.94 -34.55
N ARG A 3 -31.18 43.50 -33.89
CA ARG A 3 -29.92 42.82 -33.57
C ARG A 3 -30.24 41.69 -32.59
N GLN A 4 -30.07 40.44 -33.04
CA GLN A 4 -30.07 39.27 -32.16
C GLN A 4 -28.83 39.34 -31.27
N ILE A 5 -29.02 39.69 -30.00
CA ILE A 5 -28.01 39.54 -28.96
C ILE A 5 -27.97 38.04 -28.64
N ILE A 6 -26.94 37.35 -29.16
CA ILE A 6 -26.63 35.98 -28.77
C ILE A 6 -26.09 36.05 -27.35
N LEU A 7 -26.96 35.77 -26.38
CA LEU A 7 -26.58 35.58 -24.99
C LEU A 7 -25.86 34.23 -24.92
N ILE A 8 -24.53 34.24 -24.95
CA ILE A 8 -23.73 33.07 -24.60
C ILE A 8 -23.88 32.91 -23.09
N VAL A 9 -24.88 32.11 -22.69
CA VAL A 9 -24.94 31.56 -21.34
C VAL A 9 -23.74 30.63 -21.23
N SER A 10 -22.65 31.15 -20.67
CA SER A 10 -21.61 30.33 -20.08
C SER A 10 -22.30 29.48 -19.03
N LEU A 11 -22.67 28.26 -19.41
CA LEU A 11 -22.84 27.15 -18.50
C LEU A 11 -21.48 26.99 -17.81
N ILE A 12 -21.27 27.78 -16.75
CA ILE A 12 -20.51 27.32 -15.61
C ILE A 12 -21.37 26.19 -15.08
N GLY A 13 -21.27 25.04 -15.74
CA GLY A 13 -21.60 23.80 -15.10
C GLY A 13 -20.80 23.86 -13.82
N ILE A 14 -21.49 23.90 -12.70
CA ILE A 14 -20.94 23.41 -11.47
C ILE A 14 -20.57 21.98 -11.84
N SER A 15 -19.35 21.78 -12.34
CA SER A 15 -18.75 20.47 -12.37
C SER A 15 -18.75 20.13 -10.90
N ASN A 16 -19.73 19.34 -10.45
CA ASN A 16 -19.60 18.60 -9.22
C ASN A 16 -18.26 17.90 -9.39
N ALA A 17 -17.22 18.45 -8.77
CA ALA A 17 -15.86 18.04 -9.00
C ALA A 17 -15.78 16.61 -8.48
N ALA A 18 -15.79 15.66 -9.42
CA ALA A 18 -15.91 14.25 -9.09
C ALA A 18 -14.65 13.82 -8.35
N TYR A 19 -14.80 13.22 -7.16
CA TYR A 19 -13.65 12.88 -6.32
C TYR A 19 -12.71 11.90 -7.03
N GLN A 20 -11.44 12.25 -7.11
CA GLN A 20 -10.38 11.50 -7.80
C GLN A 20 -9.04 11.75 -7.13
N CYS A 21 -8.05 10.91 -7.39
CA CYS A 21 -6.66 11.26 -7.10
C CYS A 21 -6.26 12.55 -7.81
N LYS A 22 -5.43 13.36 -7.16
CA LYS A 22 -4.90 14.62 -7.69
C LYS A 22 -3.41 14.52 -7.93
N ASP A 23 -2.94 15.13 -9.01
CA ASP A 23 -1.51 15.30 -9.26
C ASP A 23 -0.92 16.46 -8.44
N ASN A 24 0.37 16.73 -8.62
CA ASN A 24 1.06 17.84 -7.93
C ASN A 24 0.62 19.24 -8.37
N ASN A 25 -0.27 19.37 -9.35
CA ASN A 25 -0.88 20.63 -9.78
C ASN A 25 -2.36 20.71 -9.38
N GLY A 26 -2.88 19.76 -8.61
CA GLY A 26 -4.29 19.68 -8.22
C GLY A 26 -5.23 19.23 -9.34
N SER A 27 -4.69 18.73 -10.45
CA SER A 27 -5.46 18.19 -11.57
C SER A 27 -5.83 16.73 -11.33
N ASN A 28 -6.96 16.28 -11.88
CA ASN A 28 -7.38 14.89 -11.76
C ASN A 28 -6.38 13.95 -12.45
N VAL A 29 -6.05 12.84 -11.80
CA VAL A 29 -5.20 11.79 -12.36
C VAL A 29 -5.78 10.42 -12.05
N ASP A 30 -5.58 9.46 -12.95
CA ASP A 30 -6.15 8.12 -12.77
C ASP A 30 -5.52 7.39 -11.57
N TRP A 31 -4.20 7.48 -11.45
CA TRP A 31 -3.48 6.97 -10.30
C TRP A 31 -2.11 7.62 -10.19
N PHE A 32 -1.57 7.63 -8.98
CA PHE A 32 -0.19 8.05 -8.72
C PHE A 32 0.42 7.21 -7.60
N VAL A 33 1.75 7.22 -7.56
CA VAL A 33 2.55 6.63 -6.50
C VAL A 33 3.43 7.71 -5.89
N PHE A 34 3.54 7.71 -4.57
CA PHE A 34 4.50 8.52 -3.85
C PHE A 34 5.43 7.62 -3.02
N TYR A 35 6.70 8.00 -2.95
CA TYR A 35 7.72 7.33 -2.14
C TYR A 35 8.37 8.38 -1.24
N LYS A 36 7.92 8.44 0.00
CA LYS A 36 8.45 9.28 1.07
C LYS A 36 9.81 8.73 1.50
N LEU A 37 10.86 9.52 1.36
CA LEU A 37 12.25 9.09 1.58
C LEU A 37 12.61 9.12 3.07
N PRO A 38 13.39 8.18 3.60
CA PRO A 38 13.87 8.28 4.97
C PRO A 38 14.62 9.60 5.24
N HIS A 39 14.84 9.88 6.51
CA HIS A 39 15.66 11.00 6.91
C HIS A 39 17.13 10.75 6.53
N LEU A 40 17.59 11.38 5.46
CA LEU A 40 18.93 11.17 4.91
C LEU A 40 19.82 12.40 5.13
N TRP A 41 20.57 12.39 6.22
CA TRP A 41 21.49 13.47 6.62
C TRP A 41 22.62 13.74 5.62
N ASN A 42 22.95 12.76 4.76
CA ASN A 42 23.96 12.88 3.71
C ASN A 42 23.50 13.69 2.48
N HIS A 43 22.31 14.30 2.52
CA HIS A 43 21.79 15.20 1.48
C HIS A 43 21.56 16.63 2.02
N PRO A 44 22.57 17.29 2.62
CA PRO A 44 22.39 18.56 3.35
C PRO A 44 21.87 19.71 2.45
N ASP A 45 22.15 19.66 1.15
CA ASP A 45 21.71 20.67 0.19
C ASP A 45 20.25 20.48 -0.27
N ASN A 46 19.63 19.35 0.09
CA ASN A 46 18.22 19.07 -0.21
C ASN A 46 17.41 19.05 1.09
N VAL A 47 16.91 20.23 1.48
CA VAL A 47 16.21 20.44 2.76
C VAL A 47 15.05 19.46 2.98
N PRO A 48 14.16 19.17 2.01
CA PRO A 48 13.14 18.13 2.19
C PRO A 48 13.74 16.76 2.55
N ILE A 49 14.77 16.30 1.83
CA ILE A 49 15.41 15.01 2.12
C ILE A 49 16.09 15.03 3.51
N SER A 50 16.87 16.07 3.79
CA SER A 50 17.57 16.21 5.06
C SER A 50 16.67 16.56 6.25
N ASN A 51 15.39 16.85 6.04
CA ASN A 51 14.38 16.98 7.10
C ASN A 51 13.50 15.73 7.22
N GLY A 52 13.71 14.73 6.36
CA GLY A 52 12.90 13.52 6.32
C GLY A 52 11.48 13.73 5.76
N THR A 53 11.24 14.76 4.96
CA THR A 53 9.94 15.00 4.30
C THR A 53 10.00 14.91 2.78
N GLY A 54 11.22 14.79 2.22
CA GLY A 54 11.45 14.60 0.80
C GLY A 54 10.77 13.34 0.29
N PHE A 55 10.27 13.41 -0.94
CA PHE A 55 9.59 12.29 -1.56
C PHE A 55 9.75 12.29 -3.07
N LEU A 56 9.71 11.09 -3.63
CA LEU A 56 9.58 10.86 -5.05
C LEU A 56 8.10 10.69 -5.41
N TYR A 57 7.77 11.07 -6.64
CA TYR A 57 6.42 10.97 -7.18
C TYR A 57 6.48 10.52 -8.63
N PHE A 58 5.51 9.73 -9.05
CA PHE A 58 5.15 9.59 -10.47
C PHE A 58 3.66 9.26 -10.60
N ASP A 59 3.12 9.42 -11.80
CA ASP A 59 1.73 9.14 -12.11
C ASP A 59 1.56 8.49 -13.49
N VAL A 60 0.31 8.20 -13.85
CA VAL A 60 -0.03 7.58 -15.13
C VAL A 60 0.42 8.39 -16.36
N ASN A 61 0.52 9.72 -16.24
CA ASN A 61 0.87 10.62 -17.33
C ASN A 61 2.40 10.75 -17.51
N ASN A 62 3.16 10.58 -16.42
CA ASN A 62 4.62 10.49 -16.47
C ASN A 62 5.13 9.49 -15.43
N LYS A 63 5.44 8.27 -15.91
CA LYS A 63 5.90 7.14 -15.10
C LYS A 63 7.42 7.14 -14.89
N ASN A 64 7.97 8.29 -14.51
CA ASN A 64 9.37 8.43 -14.08
C ASN A 64 9.41 9.04 -12.69
N TRP A 65 10.24 8.47 -11.80
CA TRP A 65 10.43 9.06 -10.48
C TRP A 65 10.91 10.50 -10.57
N LYS A 66 10.08 11.43 -10.10
CA LYS A 66 10.41 12.84 -9.93
C LYS A 66 10.64 13.13 -8.46
N LEU A 67 11.81 13.66 -8.13
CA LEU A 67 12.06 14.22 -6.81
C LEU A 67 11.30 15.53 -6.67
N MET A 68 10.47 15.63 -5.63
CA MET A 68 9.65 16.80 -5.40
C MET A 68 10.47 17.92 -4.75
N PRO A 69 10.31 19.19 -5.20
CA PRO A 69 11.11 20.30 -4.71
C PRO A 69 10.74 20.72 -3.28
N GLN A 70 9.56 20.32 -2.80
CA GLN A 70 9.08 20.55 -1.45
C GLN A 70 8.73 19.22 -0.80
N GLY A 71 8.73 19.20 0.54
CA GLY A 71 8.41 18.01 1.30
C GLY A 71 6.93 17.65 1.27
N MET A 72 6.61 16.42 1.66
CA MET A 72 5.23 15.96 1.83
C MET A 72 4.47 16.72 2.91
N ASP A 73 5.17 17.41 3.81
CA ASP A 73 4.63 18.23 4.89
C ASP A 73 4.05 19.57 4.42
N VAL A 74 4.26 19.95 3.16
CA VAL A 74 3.77 21.21 2.60
C VAL A 74 2.44 21.03 1.83
N GLU A 75 1.56 22.03 1.93
CA GLU A 75 0.21 22.07 1.33
C GLU A 75 0.17 22.33 -0.20
N ASN A 76 0.96 21.60 -0.99
CA ASN A 76 1.02 21.79 -2.44
C ASN A 76 1.57 20.58 -3.20
N ASN A 77 1.14 19.40 -2.77
CA ASN A 77 1.49 18.14 -3.42
C ASN A 77 0.26 17.28 -3.69
N ALA A 78 0.45 16.23 -4.49
CA ALA A 78 -0.59 15.28 -4.88
C ALA A 78 -1.37 14.69 -3.70
N VAL A 79 -0.68 14.36 -2.59
CA VAL A 79 -1.32 13.81 -1.39
C VAL A 79 -2.19 14.86 -0.70
N TYR A 80 -1.66 16.08 -0.53
CA TYR A 80 -2.43 17.22 -0.01
C TYR A 80 -3.70 17.48 -0.84
N TYR A 81 -3.56 17.70 -2.15
CA TYR A 81 -4.70 18.01 -3.03
C TYR A 81 -5.73 16.88 -3.06
N THR A 82 -5.27 15.62 -3.00
CA THR A 82 -6.16 14.46 -2.93
C THR A 82 -6.97 14.47 -1.64
N LEU A 83 -6.32 14.65 -0.48
CA LEU A 83 -6.98 14.66 0.83
C LEU A 83 -7.84 15.90 1.06
N GLN A 84 -7.52 17.03 0.44
CA GLN A 84 -8.31 18.27 0.57
C GLN A 84 -9.76 18.09 0.12
N GLN A 85 -10.00 17.18 -0.81
CA GLN A 85 -11.36 16.79 -1.22
C GLN A 85 -12.19 16.22 -0.07
N TYR A 86 -11.57 15.43 0.81
CA TYR A 86 -12.25 14.93 2.02
C TYR A 86 -12.51 16.05 3.02
N TYR A 87 -11.52 16.90 3.31
CA TYR A 87 -11.67 17.98 4.28
C TYR A 87 -12.72 19.02 3.86
N ASN A 88 -12.88 19.23 2.55
CA ASN A 88 -13.89 20.14 1.99
C ASN A 88 -15.20 19.42 1.60
N SER A 89 -15.35 18.14 1.93
CA SER A 89 -16.50 17.34 1.49
C SER A 89 -17.80 17.69 2.20
N ASN A 90 -18.91 17.50 1.50
CA ASN A 90 -20.23 17.50 2.13
C ASN A 90 -20.56 16.09 2.65
N MET A 91 -20.52 15.93 3.98
CA MET A 91 -20.79 14.67 4.68
C MET A 91 -22.18 14.07 4.39
N ASN A 92 -23.17 14.85 3.95
CA ASN A 92 -24.47 14.30 3.56
C ASN A 92 -24.47 13.54 2.23
N THR A 93 -23.42 13.72 1.42
CA THR A 93 -23.35 13.20 0.04
C THR A 93 -22.06 12.47 -0.28
N THR A 94 -21.10 12.47 0.65
CA THR A 94 -19.77 11.91 0.46
C THR A 94 -19.57 10.72 1.37
N PHE A 95 -19.31 9.54 0.81
CA PHE A 95 -18.80 8.43 1.60
C PHE A 95 -17.33 8.66 1.93
N SER A 96 -16.93 8.44 3.18
CA SER A 96 -15.52 8.45 3.58
C SER A 96 -15.20 7.32 4.55
N TYR A 97 -14.12 6.60 4.31
CA TYR A 97 -13.61 5.55 5.17
C TYR A 97 -12.10 5.66 5.31
N MET A 98 -11.64 5.94 6.53
CA MET A 98 -10.22 6.12 6.83
C MET A 98 -9.82 5.19 7.98
N TYR A 99 -8.75 4.47 7.75
CA TYR A 99 -8.26 3.42 8.65
C TYR A 99 -6.76 3.50 8.78
N ASN A 100 -6.28 3.21 9.98
CA ASN A 100 -4.87 3.14 10.35
C ASN A 100 -4.83 2.36 11.66
N ASP A 101 -3.95 1.37 11.77
CA ASP A 101 -3.76 0.63 13.02
C ASP A 101 -3.18 1.48 14.16
N GLU A 102 -2.71 2.68 13.84
CA GLU A 102 -2.41 3.76 14.77
C GLU A 102 -3.19 5.02 14.37
N TRP A 103 -4.12 5.45 15.24
CA TRP A 103 -4.96 6.59 14.93
C TRP A 103 -4.15 7.90 14.91
N PRO A 104 -4.41 8.80 13.95
CA PRO A 104 -3.78 10.12 13.91
C PRO A 104 -4.14 10.94 15.16
N ASP A 105 -3.28 11.90 15.51
CA ASP A 105 -3.49 12.86 16.61
C ASP A 105 -3.86 12.21 17.96
N SER A 106 -3.45 10.95 18.18
CA SER A 106 -3.81 10.20 19.39
C SER A 106 -2.74 9.18 19.76
N THR A 107 -2.93 8.55 20.92
CA THR A 107 -2.17 7.38 21.38
C THR A 107 -2.93 6.08 21.18
N ILE A 108 -4.07 6.10 20.48
CA ILE A 108 -4.93 4.94 20.27
C ILE A 108 -4.36 4.09 19.13
N TRP A 109 -4.19 2.80 19.39
CA TRP A 109 -3.67 1.83 18.42
C TRP A 109 -4.31 0.46 18.64
N SER A 110 -4.17 -0.43 17.66
CA SER A 110 -4.68 -1.80 17.72
C SER A 110 -3.64 -2.82 17.26
N ASN A 111 -3.35 -3.80 18.12
CA ASN A 111 -2.56 -4.99 17.77
C ASN A 111 -3.40 -6.13 17.17
N SER A 112 -4.72 -6.10 17.32
CA SER A 112 -5.63 -7.18 16.89
C SER A 112 -6.33 -6.91 15.56
N SER A 113 -6.38 -5.64 15.14
CA SER A 113 -6.87 -5.25 13.81
C SER A 113 -5.78 -5.49 12.75
N GLY A 114 -6.17 -5.45 11.47
CA GLY A 114 -5.22 -5.55 10.36
C GLY A 114 -4.11 -4.50 10.42
N HIS A 115 -2.91 -4.88 9.98
CA HIS A 115 -1.81 -3.95 9.73
C HIS A 115 -2.08 -3.24 8.42
N ALA A 116 -2.97 -2.27 8.47
CA ALA A 116 -3.47 -1.62 7.28
C ALA A 116 -3.74 -0.14 7.47
N LYS A 117 -3.47 0.65 6.43
CA LYS A 117 -3.61 2.11 6.45
C LYS A 117 -4.11 2.62 5.09
N GLY A 118 -5.09 3.51 5.11
CA GLY A 118 -5.64 4.03 3.86
C GLY A 118 -6.83 4.94 4.01
N VAL A 119 -7.21 5.54 2.89
CA VAL A 119 -8.25 6.55 2.75
C VAL A 119 -9.11 6.22 1.53
N THR A 120 -10.42 6.14 1.73
CA THR A 120 -11.40 5.89 0.67
C THR A 120 -12.44 7.00 0.70
N VAL A 121 -12.62 7.73 -0.39
CA VAL A 121 -13.57 8.88 -0.47
C VAL A 121 -14.31 8.82 -1.79
N PHE A 122 -15.64 8.81 -1.74
CA PHE A 122 -16.50 8.65 -2.94
C PHE A 122 -17.71 9.58 -2.89
N ASP A 123 -18.09 10.07 -4.06
CA ASP A 123 -19.39 10.64 -4.35
C ASP A 123 -20.21 9.61 -5.16
N GLN A 124 -21.37 10.02 -5.68
CA GLN A 124 -22.25 9.11 -6.42
C GLN A 124 -21.70 8.65 -7.78
N TYR A 125 -20.63 9.26 -8.29
CA TYR A 125 -20.05 9.03 -9.61
C TYR A 125 -18.64 8.43 -9.55
N THR A 126 -17.74 9.06 -8.79
CA THR A 126 -16.34 8.63 -8.66
C THR A 126 -15.84 8.74 -7.23
N GLY A 127 -14.65 8.20 -7.02
CA GLY A 127 -13.89 8.36 -5.80
C GLY A 127 -12.46 7.94 -5.98
N PHE A 128 -11.74 7.88 -4.86
CA PHE A 128 -10.39 7.33 -4.83
C PHE A 128 -10.22 6.38 -3.65
N TRP A 129 -9.27 5.46 -3.82
CA TRP A 129 -8.75 4.64 -2.75
C TRP A 129 -7.23 4.81 -2.69
N MET A 130 -6.75 5.32 -1.56
CA MET A 130 -5.34 5.48 -1.24
C MET A 130 -4.93 4.41 -0.23
N ILE A 131 -3.90 3.65 -0.56
CA ILE A 131 -3.25 2.67 0.32
C ILE A 131 -1.84 3.20 0.58
N HIS A 132 -1.41 3.23 1.85
CA HIS A 132 -0.10 3.77 2.21
C HIS A 132 0.50 3.09 3.45
N SER A 133 1.79 3.31 3.71
CA SER A 133 2.46 2.78 4.90
C SER A 133 2.75 3.81 6.01
N ILE A 134 2.30 5.07 5.86
CA ILE A 134 2.53 6.15 6.84
C ILE A 134 1.69 5.96 8.12
N PRO A 135 2.31 5.72 9.30
CA PRO A 135 1.59 5.60 10.56
C PRO A 135 1.02 6.93 11.03
N LYS A 136 -0.15 6.90 11.69
CA LYS A 136 -0.83 8.08 12.23
C LYS A 136 -1.17 9.15 11.17
N PHE A 137 -1.44 8.70 9.95
CA PHE A 137 -1.75 9.55 8.81
C PHE A 137 -2.99 9.04 8.05
N PRO A 138 -3.76 9.96 7.43
CA PRO A 138 -3.78 11.41 7.69
C PRO A 138 -4.59 11.78 8.94
N SER A 139 -4.47 13.04 9.40
CA SER A 139 -5.38 13.59 10.41
C SER A 139 -6.82 13.66 9.89
N LYS A 140 -7.79 13.50 10.77
CA LYS A 140 -9.23 13.53 10.42
C LYS A 140 -9.76 14.95 10.17
N ASP A 141 -9.13 15.98 10.74
CA ASP A 141 -9.70 17.33 10.77
C ASP A 141 -9.13 18.25 9.70
N MET A 142 -7.85 18.12 9.38
CA MET A 142 -7.16 18.91 8.35
C MET A 142 -5.89 18.19 7.90
N PHE A 143 -5.27 18.62 6.81
CA PHE A 143 -3.98 18.07 6.40
C PHE A 143 -2.91 18.36 7.47
N ARG A 144 -2.31 17.29 8.00
CA ARG A 144 -1.14 17.34 8.89
C ARG A 144 -0.25 16.17 8.56
N PHE A 145 1.02 16.47 8.32
CA PHE A 145 2.03 15.43 8.17
C PHE A 145 2.59 15.09 9.57
N PRO A 146 2.47 13.84 10.03
CA PRO A 146 2.78 13.52 11.41
C PRO A 146 4.29 13.45 11.63
N SER A 147 4.78 13.92 12.77
CA SER A 147 6.21 14.02 13.07
C SER A 147 6.93 12.65 13.02
N ASN A 148 6.25 11.56 13.37
CA ASN A 148 6.81 10.20 13.27
C ASN A 148 7.07 9.76 11.81
N ALA A 149 6.39 10.36 10.82
CA ALA A 149 6.61 10.04 9.42
C ALA A 149 7.94 10.59 8.89
N HIS A 150 8.65 11.45 9.63
CA HIS A 150 9.92 12.02 9.14
C HIS A 150 11.06 11.00 9.05
N TYR A 151 11.09 10.00 9.92
CA TYR A 151 12.28 9.14 10.09
C TYR A 151 12.44 8.11 8.98
N TYR A 152 11.45 7.26 8.77
CA TYR A 152 11.57 6.12 7.87
C TYR A 152 11.01 6.43 6.48
N GLY A 153 11.46 5.65 5.50
CA GLY A 153 10.83 5.59 4.19
C GLY A 153 9.40 5.09 4.29
N GLN A 154 8.50 5.61 3.47
CA GLN A 154 7.14 5.11 3.31
C GLN A 154 6.71 5.26 1.86
N MET A 155 5.63 4.57 1.50
CA MET A 155 5.11 4.66 0.14
C MET A 155 3.60 4.52 0.17
N GLY A 156 2.95 5.04 -0.86
CA GLY A 156 1.54 4.80 -1.09
C GLY A 156 1.17 4.94 -2.55
N ILE A 157 -0.01 4.41 -2.85
CA ILE A 157 -0.64 4.48 -4.16
C ILE A 157 -2.04 5.03 -3.98
N CYS A 158 -2.41 5.98 -4.84
CA CYS A 158 -3.79 6.46 -4.96
C CYS A 158 -4.34 6.03 -6.31
N ILE A 159 -5.55 5.46 -6.33
CA ILE A 159 -6.23 5.07 -7.56
C ILE A 159 -7.65 5.66 -7.58
N SER A 160 -7.97 6.34 -8.68
CA SER A 160 -9.29 6.88 -9.01
C SER A 160 -10.18 5.77 -9.54
N TYR A 161 -11.44 5.76 -9.12
CA TYR A 161 -12.41 4.72 -9.46
C TYR A 161 -13.78 5.32 -9.76
N ASN A 162 -14.55 4.63 -10.60
CA ASN A 162 -15.99 4.81 -10.63
C ASN A 162 -16.61 4.26 -9.33
N THR A 163 -17.68 4.88 -8.82
CA THR A 163 -18.37 4.46 -7.60
C THR A 163 -18.85 3.01 -7.63
N VAL A 164 -19.10 2.41 -8.80
CA VAL A 164 -19.43 0.98 -8.91
C VAL A 164 -18.33 0.05 -8.36
N SER A 165 -17.07 0.47 -8.42
CA SER A 165 -15.94 -0.29 -7.86
C SER A 165 -15.95 -0.34 -6.34
N LEU A 166 -16.68 0.57 -5.66
CA LEU A 166 -16.75 0.65 -4.20
C LEU A 166 -17.28 -0.65 -3.58
N ALA A 167 -18.19 -1.37 -4.25
CA ALA A 167 -18.65 -2.68 -3.80
C ALA A 167 -17.48 -3.69 -3.65
N THR A 168 -16.57 -3.71 -4.63
CA THR A 168 -15.41 -4.61 -4.62
C THR A 168 -14.37 -4.14 -3.61
N ILE A 169 -14.13 -2.82 -3.50
CA ILE A 169 -13.22 -2.24 -2.51
C ILE A 169 -13.70 -2.58 -1.09
N ALA A 170 -14.98 -2.35 -0.79
CA ALA A 170 -15.56 -2.67 0.51
C ALA A 170 -15.47 -4.17 0.83
N GLN A 171 -15.68 -5.03 -0.17
CA GLN A 171 -15.46 -6.47 0.00
C GLN A 171 -14.00 -6.80 0.33
N GLN A 172 -13.01 -6.12 -0.27
CA GLN A 172 -11.59 -6.31 0.09
C GLN A 172 -11.27 -5.80 1.50
N LEU A 173 -11.80 -4.64 1.88
CA LEU A 173 -11.65 -4.08 3.22
C LEU A 173 -12.28 -4.98 4.30
N PHE A 174 -13.33 -5.72 3.95
CA PHE A 174 -13.96 -6.71 4.84
C PHE A 174 -13.03 -7.90 5.18
N TYR A 175 -11.97 -8.14 4.40
CA TYR A 175 -10.93 -9.11 4.76
C TYR A 175 -9.83 -8.51 5.65
N TYR A 176 -9.58 -7.20 5.57
CA TYR A 176 -8.50 -6.56 6.30
C TYR A 176 -8.73 -6.54 7.82
N ASN A 177 -9.98 -6.55 8.29
CA ASN A 177 -10.30 -6.22 9.70
C ASN A 177 -9.63 -4.89 10.12
N THR A 178 -9.83 -3.85 9.32
CA THR A 178 -9.18 -2.52 9.47
C THR A 178 -9.55 -1.81 10.77
N PHE A 179 -8.57 -1.14 11.38
CA PHE A 179 -8.83 -0.25 12.52
C PHE A 179 -9.28 1.13 12.01
N THR A 180 -10.59 1.35 12.01
CA THR A 180 -11.20 2.56 11.47
C THR A 180 -11.20 3.70 12.49
N TYR A 181 -10.77 4.90 12.08
CA TYR A 181 -10.86 6.12 12.90
C TYR A 181 -11.83 7.17 12.36
N GLN A 182 -12.20 7.08 11.07
CA GLN A 182 -13.21 7.95 10.46
C GLN A 182 -14.11 7.12 9.54
N PHE A 183 -15.43 7.21 9.76
CA PHE A 183 -16.43 6.57 8.93
C PHE A 183 -17.62 7.51 8.72
N ASN A 184 -17.84 7.93 7.47
CA ASN A 184 -19.06 8.61 7.08
C ASN A 184 -19.83 7.78 6.03
N LEU A 185 -21.10 7.49 6.32
CA LEU A 185 -21.94 6.63 5.49
C LEU A 185 -23.29 7.30 5.20
N PRO A 186 -23.41 8.08 4.11
CA PRO A 186 -24.71 8.57 3.67
C PRO A 186 -25.66 7.42 3.32
N GLN A 187 -26.96 7.63 3.52
CA GLN A 187 -27.98 6.58 3.33
C GLN A 187 -28.01 6.02 1.89
N SER A 188 -27.74 6.84 0.88
CA SER A 188 -27.64 6.41 -0.51
C SER A 188 -26.58 5.33 -0.71
N PHE A 189 -25.39 5.51 -0.12
CA PHE A 189 -24.31 4.52 -0.15
C PHE A 189 -24.64 3.28 0.67
N ALA A 190 -25.27 3.43 1.85
CA ALA A 190 -25.69 2.29 2.66
C ALA A 190 -26.68 1.38 1.89
N ASN A 191 -27.61 1.99 1.16
CA ASN A 191 -28.58 1.27 0.34
C ASN A 191 -27.94 0.60 -0.88
N GLN A 192 -27.00 1.29 -1.54
CA GLN A 192 -26.35 0.80 -2.76
C GLN A 192 -25.28 -0.27 -2.47
N PHE A 193 -24.60 -0.18 -1.33
CA PHE A 193 -23.49 -1.05 -0.96
C PHE A 193 -23.64 -1.59 0.47
N PRO A 194 -24.47 -2.64 0.68
CA PRO A 194 -24.76 -3.16 2.03
C PRO A 194 -23.54 -3.57 2.85
N VAL A 195 -22.46 -4.02 2.21
CA VAL A 195 -21.18 -4.36 2.85
C VAL A 195 -20.56 -3.17 3.61
N LEU A 196 -20.84 -1.92 3.22
CA LEU A 196 -20.38 -0.74 3.95
C LEU A 196 -21.01 -0.65 5.35
N SER A 197 -22.25 -1.09 5.51
CA SER A 197 -22.90 -1.15 6.81
C SER A 197 -22.23 -2.19 7.71
N GLN A 198 -21.77 -3.31 7.14
CA GLN A 198 -21.01 -4.33 7.87
C GLN A 198 -19.66 -3.77 8.34
N LEU A 199 -18.94 -3.06 7.47
CA LEU A 199 -17.69 -2.37 7.84
C LEU A 199 -17.93 -1.34 8.95
N LYS A 200 -19.02 -0.57 8.88
CA LYS A 200 -19.40 0.40 9.92
C LYS A 200 -19.66 -0.28 11.26
N ASN A 201 -20.25 -1.47 11.24
CA ASN A 201 -20.48 -2.31 12.41
C ASN A 201 -19.23 -3.07 12.88
N LYS A 202 -18.06 -2.85 12.24
CA LYS A 202 -16.79 -3.53 12.52
C LYS A 202 -16.87 -5.05 12.33
N GLU A 203 -17.75 -5.49 11.45
CA GLU A 203 -17.78 -6.86 10.98
C GLU A 203 -16.65 -7.09 9.97
N TYR A 204 -16.13 -8.32 9.95
CA TYR A 204 -15.12 -8.75 8.99
C TYR A 204 -15.21 -10.26 8.77
N ASN A 205 -14.53 -10.75 7.73
CA ASN A 205 -14.59 -12.15 7.35
C ASN A 205 -13.75 -13.04 8.31
N LYS A 206 -14.41 -13.90 9.09
CA LYS A 206 -13.76 -14.88 9.98
C LYS A 206 -13.82 -16.32 9.47
N SER A 207 -14.49 -16.55 8.34
CA SER A 207 -14.75 -17.88 7.81
C SER A 207 -14.10 -18.06 6.44
N PRO A 208 -13.70 -19.28 6.06
CA PRO A 208 -13.16 -19.53 4.73
C PRO A 208 -14.11 -19.06 3.61
N PRO A 209 -13.57 -18.52 2.51
CA PRO A 209 -12.14 -18.29 2.27
C PRO A 209 -11.60 -17.12 3.10
N LEU A 210 -10.41 -17.27 3.70
CA LEU A 210 -9.75 -16.25 4.56
C LEU A 210 -8.81 -15.32 3.76
N THR A 211 -8.71 -15.55 2.46
CA THR A 211 -8.01 -14.70 1.50
C THR A 211 -8.93 -14.31 0.36
N SER A 212 -8.62 -13.21 -0.29
CA SER A 212 -9.34 -12.70 -1.45
C SER A 212 -8.37 -12.09 -2.44
N THR A 213 -8.62 -12.31 -3.72
CA THR A 213 -7.98 -11.56 -4.81
C THR A 213 -9.03 -11.04 -5.76
N LYS A 214 -8.93 -9.76 -6.11
CA LYS A 214 -9.87 -9.09 -7.03
C LYS A 214 -9.12 -8.20 -8.00
N VAL A 215 -9.60 -8.15 -9.23
CA VAL A 215 -9.13 -7.17 -10.22
C VAL A 215 -10.10 -6.00 -10.22
N LEU A 216 -9.58 -4.82 -9.93
CA LEU A 216 -10.28 -3.54 -9.99
C LEU A 216 -9.84 -2.81 -11.25
N LYS A 217 -10.78 -2.12 -11.91
CA LYS A 217 -10.49 -1.25 -13.05
C LYS A 217 -10.55 0.19 -12.57
N SER A 218 -9.45 0.93 -12.72
CA SER A 218 -9.41 2.37 -12.43
C SER A 218 -10.31 3.16 -13.38
N LEU A 219 -10.49 4.44 -13.09
CA LEU A 219 -11.32 5.33 -13.89
C LEU A 219 -10.79 5.51 -15.32
N GLY A 220 -9.47 5.61 -15.48
CA GLY A 220 -8.74 5.67 -16.75
C GLY A 220 -8.56 4.30 -17.43
N GLY A 221 -8.98 3.22 -16.76
CA GLY A 221 -9.07 1.88 -17.35
C GLY A 221 -7.89 0.95 -17.08
N GLN A 222 -6.92 1.36 -16.25
CA GLN A 222 -5.85 0.49 -15.77
C GLN A 222 -6.42 -0.61 -14.87
N HIS A 223 -5.95 -1.84 -15.06
CA HIS A 223 -6.29 -2.96 -14.19
C HIS A 223 -5.30 -3.06 -13.03
N PHE A 224 -5.85 -3.12 -11.83
CA PHE A 224 -5.13 -3.36 -10.59
C PHE A 224 -5.61 -4.65 -9.94
N ARG A 225 -4.70 -5.50 -9.49
CA ARG A 225 -5.02 -6.72 -8.75
C ARG A 225 -4.77 -6.48 -7.27
N HIS A 226 -5.82 -6.46 -6.49
CA HIS A 226 -5.73 -6.39 -5.05
C HIS A 226 -5.67 -7.79 -4.44
N PHE A 227 -4.84 -7.95 -3.42
CA PHE A 227 -4.72 -9.13 -2.56
C PHE A 227 -5.10 -8.74 -1.14
N ALA A 228 -5.96 -9.52 -0.51
CA ALA A 228 -6.36 -9.33 0.88
C ALA A 228 -6.30 -10.65 1.65
N LYS A 229 -5.86 -10.58 2.91
CA LYS A 229 -5.93 -11.68 3.88
C LYS A 229 -6.54 -11.20 5.19
N THR A 230 -7.19 -12.12 5.90
CA THR A 230 -7.55 -11.92 7.30
C THR A 230 -6.43 -12.44 8.22
N GLY A 231 -6.48 -12.08 9.50
CA GLY A 231 -5.51 -12.56 10.49
C GLY A 231 -5.59 -14.08 10.70
N GLU A 232 -6.80 -14.63 10.60
CA GLU A 232 -7.09 -16.06 10.75
C GLU A 232 -6.41 -16.93 9.68
N TRP A 233 -6.04 -16.35 8.52
CA TRP A 233 -5.35 -17.13 7.49
C TRP A 233 -3.96 -17.60 7.92
N GLY A 234 -3.29 -16.88 8.84
CA GLY A 234 -2.10 -17.35 9.55
C GLY A 234 -0.83 -17.59 8.71
N LYS A 235 -0.74 -17.01 7.52
CA LYS A 235 0.39 -17.18 6.58
C LYS A 235 0.94 -15.86 6.03
N ASP A 236 2.13 -15.90 5.41
CA ASP A 236 2.77 -14.74 4.79
C ASP A 236 2.00 -14.33 3.53
N LEU A 237 1.53 -13.07 3.48
CA LEU A 237 0.83 -12.55 2.30
C LEU A 237 1.66 -12.74 1.02
N TYR A 238 2.97 -12.52 1.11
CA TYR A 238 3.80 -12.43 -0.07
C TYR A 238 4.23 -13.81 -0.56
N SER A 239 4.87 -14.58 0.32
CA SER A 239 5.37 -15.92 -0.02
C SER A 239 4.25 -16.90 -0.30
N ASP A 240 3.17 -16.90 0.48
CA ASP A 240 2.12 -17.93 0.39
C ASP A 240 0.93 -17.52 -0.51
N PHE A 241 0.81 -16.26 -0.94
CA PHE A 241 -0.34 -15.81 -1.76
C PHE A 241 0.03 -14.96 -2.97
N VAL A 242 0.78 -13.87 -2.82
CA VAL A 242 1.12 -12.97 -3.94
C VAL A 242 2.01 -13.67 -4.97
N GLY A 243 3.20 -14.14 -4.57
CA GLY A 243 4.14 -14.85 -5.45
C GLY A 243 3.48 -16.00 -6.24
N PRO A 244 2.78 -16.96 -5.58
CA PRO A 244 2.16 -18.08 -6.29
C PRO A 244 1.00 -17.65 -7.21
N THR A 245 0.21 -16.65 -6.83
CA THR A 245 -0.88 -16.15 -7.68
C THR A 245 -0.34 -15.42 -8.92
N LEU A 246 0.75 -14.67 -8.77
CA LEU A 246 1.44 -14.00 -9.88
C LEU A 246 2.32 -14.96 -10.70
N LYS A 247 2.52 -16.20 -10.22
CA LYS A 247 3.38 -17.22 -10.83
C LYS A 247 4.79 -16.69 -11.12
N SER A 248 5.33 -15.95 -10.16
CA SER A 248 6.63 -15.29 -10.29
C SER A 248 7.35 -15.31 -8.95
N SER A 249 8.68 -15.41 -9.01
CA SER A 249 9.53 -15.04 -7.88
C SER A 249 9.42 -13.53 -7.65
N ILE A 250 9.50 -13.12 -6.38
CA ILE A 250 9.26 -11.74 -5.96
C ILE A 250 10.36 -11.23 -5.03
N LYS A 251 10.79 -9.98 -5.23
CA LYS A 251 11.55 -9.22 -4.24
C LYS A 251 10.57 -8.35 -3.46
N VAL A 252 10.73 -8.27 -2.14
CA VAL A 252 9.81 -7.55 -1.26
C VAL A 252 10.58 -6.59 -0.37
N GLU A 253 10.32 -5.30 -0.52
CA GLU A 253 10.66 -4.30 0.49
C GLU A 253 9.66 -4.40 1.64
N THR A 254 10.16 -4.38 2.88
CA THR A 254 9.33 -4.58 4.06
C THR A 254 10.04 -4.10 5.33
N TRP A 255 9.28 -3.95 6.41
CA TRP A 255 9.88 -3.51 7.67
C TRP A 255 10.89 -4.54 8.20
N ASN A 256 12.13 -4.10 8.38
CA ASN A 256 13.25 -4.95 8.74
C ASN A 256 13.74 -4.79 10.18
N HIS A 257 13.01 -4.08 11.05
CA HIS A 257 13.35 -4.03 12.49
C HIS A 257 12.67 -5.15 13.24
N GLN A 258 13.46 -5.92 13.98
CA GLN A 258 12.97 -6.95 14.91
C GLN A 258 12.85 -6.35 16.31
N SER A 259 11.81 -6.74 17.05
CA SER A 259 11.62 -6.27 18.44
C SER A 259 10.94 -7.34 19.28
N GLY A 260 11.46 -7.59 20.47
CA GLY A 260 10.90 -8.61 21.37
C GLY A 260 10.91 -9.99 20.73
N ASP A 261 9.73 -10.61 20.63
CA ASP A 261 9.49 -11.90 19.97
C ASP A 261 9.05 -11.79 18.50
N GLU A 262 8.93 -10.56 17.97
CA GLU A 262 8.68 -10.31 16.55
C GLU A 262 9.99 -10.37 15.76
N TYR A 263 10.04 -11.31 14.80
CA TYR A 263 11.18 -11.51 13.92
C TYR A 263 10.78 -11.37 12.45
N ASN A 264 11.73 -10.98 11.61
CA ASN A 264 11.51 -10.84 10.17
C ASN A 264 11.41 -12.23 9.54
N LEU A 265 10.43 -12.40 8.65
CA LEU A 265 10.32 -13.63 7.87
C LEU A 265 11.51 -13.70 6.89
N PRO A 266 12.21 -14.85 6.80
CA PRO A 266 13.38 -14.97 5.96
C PRO A 266 13.02 -14.90 4.47
N SER A 267 14.04 -14.68 3.65
CA SER A 267 13.94 -15.00 2.22
C SER A 267 13.73 -16.51 2.04
N VAL A 268 12.85 -16.87 1.12
CA VAL A 268 12.50 -18.26 0.78
C VAL A 268 12.94 -18.52 -0.66
N CYS A 269 13.90 -19.41 -0.85
CA CYS A 269 14.37 -19.80 -2.18
C CYS A 269 13.66 -21.10 -2.58
N ASP A 270 12.92 -21.07 -3.68
CA ASP A 270 12.36 -22.27 -4.28
C ASP A 270 13.45 -23.00 -5.07
N PRO A 271 13.78 -24.27 -4.74
CA PRO A 271 14.76 -25.05 -5.50
C PRO A 271 14.40 -25.22 -6.98
N ASN A 272 13.12 -25.09 -7.34
CA ASN A 272 12.66 -25.15 -8.73
C ASN A 272 12.63 -23.78 -9.41
N HIS A 273 13.01 -22.71 -8.70
CA HIS A 273 13.06 -21.34 -9.20
C HIS A 273 11.71 -20.84 -9.75
N VAL A 274 10.59 -21.25 -9.14
CA VAL A 274 9.22 -20.86 -9.54
C VAL A 274 8.65 -19.79 -8.61
N GLN A 275 8.94 -19.87 -7.31
CA GLN A 275 8.28 -19.05 -6.29
C GLN A 275 9.25 -18.61 -5.16
N SER A 276 10.39 -18.05 -5.52
CA SER A 276 11.28 -17.48 -4.49
C SER A 276 10.78 -16.12 -4.01
N THR A 277 10.82 -15.88 -2.71
CA THR A 277 10.50 -14.59 -2.08
C THR A 277 11.74 -14.04 -1.39
N MET A 278 12.26 -12.91 -1.86
CA MET A 278 13.50 -12.31 -1.38
C MET A 278 13.22 -11.00 -0.66
N SER A 279 13.62 -10.87 0.60
CA SER A 279 13.54 -9.57 1.30
C SER A 279 14.58 -8.61 0.75
N ALA A 280 14.21 -7.34 0.59
CA ALA A 280 15.15 -6.28 0.29
C ALA A 280 16.16 -6.09 1.43
N LYS A 281 17.38 -5.69 1.07
CA LYS A 281 18.46 -5.33 1.98
C LYS A 281 18.93 -3.91 1.76
N TYR A 282 19.09 -3.51 0.50
CA TYR A 282 19.48 -2.15 0.12
C TYR A 282 18.58 -1.59 -0.98
N ILE A 283 18.17 -0.35 -0.78
CA ILE A 283 17.38 0.44 -1.70
C ILE A 283 18.28 1.42 -2.44
N ARG A 284 18.13 1.49 -3.76
CA ARG A 284 18.77 2.46 -4.64
C ARG A 284 17.74 3.12 -5.54
N LEU A 285 17.58 4.41 -5.38
CA LEU A 285 16.67 5.26 -6.13
C LEU A 285 17.47 6.20 -7.06
N PRO A 286 16.81 6.88 -8.00
CA PRO A 286 17.42 7.98 -8.73
C PRO A 286 17.90 9.12 -7.81
N TYR A 287 18.59 10.12 -8.36
CA TYR A 287 19.09 11.29 -7.63
C TYR A 287 20.16 10.99 -6.57
N ALA A 288 20.94 9.92 -6.76
CA ALA A 288 21.99 9.48 -5.82
C ALA A 288 21.45 9.16 -4.42
N ILE A 289 20.20 8.69 -4.36
CA ILE A 289 19.55 8.28 -3.12
C ILE A 289 19.72 6.77 -2.97
N ASP A 290 20.48 6.35 -1.98
CA ASP A 290 20.60 4.96 -1.58
C ASP A 290 20.70 4.82 -0.06
N TYR A 291 20.13 3.74 0.47
CA TYR A 291 20.06 3.49 1.90
C TYR A 291 19.76 2.00 2.19
N SER A 292 20.02 1.59 3.42
CA SER A 292 19.62 0.28 3.92
C SER A 292 18.09 0.19 4.01
N SER A 293 17.50 -0.93 3.61
CA SER A 293 16.06 -1.19 3.81
C SER A 293 15.65 -1.14 5.31
N TYR A 294 16.61 -1.20 6.23
CA TYR A 294 16.38 -0.92 7.65
C TYR A 294 15.84 0.49 7.92
N GLU A 295 16.11 1.46 7.05
CA GLU A 295 15.57 2.82 7.13
C GLU A 295 14.21 2.96 6.42
N ASP A 296 13.64 1.88 5.88
CA ASP A 296 12.44 1.92 5.06
C ASP A 296 11.28 1.14 5.69
N HIS A 297 10.17 1.84 5.91
CA HIS A 297 8.92 1.27 6.40
C HIS A 297 7.86 1.13 5.28
N SER A 298 8.22 1.34 4.02
CA SER A 298 7.38 0.99 2.87
C SER A 298 7.20 -0.52 2.72
N LYS A 299 6.23 -0.91 1.88
CA LYS A 299 6.10 -2.29 1.41
C LYS A 299 5.76 -2.28 -0.06
N PHE A 300 6.68 -2.77 -0.87
CA PHE A 300 6.43 -3.04 -2.27
C PHE A 300 6.99 -4.38 -2.69
N VAL A 301 6.45 -4.87 -3.79
CA VAL A 301 6.84 -6.11 -4.43
C VAL A 301 7.31 -5.81 -5.84
N VAL A 302 8.40 -6.43 -6.25
CA VAL A 302 8.88 -6.43 -7.63
C VAL A 302 9.01 -7.87 -8.09
N ALA A 303 8.18 -8.28 -9.06
CA ALA A 303 8.34 -9.59 -9.67
C ALA A 303 9.66 -9.67 -10.43
N TYR A 304 10.33 -10.83 -10.38
CA TYR A 304 11.56 -11.06 -11.10
C TYR A 304 11.61 -12.49 -11.63
N SER A 305 12.46 -12.69 -12.63
CA SER A 305 12.77 -14.02 -13.14
C SER A 305 14.11 -14.47 -12.59
N GLU A 306 14.16 -15.70 -12.10
CA GLU A 306 15.39 -16.37 -11.67
C GLU A 306 16.17 -16.94 -12.87
N SER A 307 15.52 -17.07 -14.04
CA SER A 307 16.16 -17.54 -15.26
C SER A 307 16.47 -16.37 -16.18
N SER A 308 17.73 -16.25 -16.60
CA SER A 308 18.15 -15.30 -17.64
C SER A 308 17.45 -15.53 -18.99
N SER A 309 16.88 -16.71 -19.22
CA SER A 309 16.17 -17.07 -20.46
C SER A 309 14.69 -16.65 -20.47
N LYS A 310 14.13 -16.24 -19.33
CA LYS A 310 12.71 -15.85 -19.22
C LYS A 310 12.62 -14.40 -18.71
N PRO A 311 11.96 -13.49 -19.44
CA PRO A 311 11.75 -12.15 -18.92
C PRO A 311 10.81 -12.19 -17.70
N PRO A 312 10.98 -11.27 -16.74
CA PRO A 312 10.05 -11.14 -15.63
C PRO A 312 8.67 -10.70 -16.12
N ILE A 313 7.62 -11.16 -15.44
CA ILE A 313 6.29 -10.60 -15.62
C ILE A 313 6.27 -9.23 -14.91
N PRO A 314 5.89 -8.12 -15.58
CA PRO A 314 6.08 -6.76 -15.07
C PRO A 314 5.07 -6.36 -13.98
N TYR A 315 5.05 -7.11 -12.88
CA TYR A 315 4.24 -6.81 -11.71
C TYR A 315 5.04 -6.00 -10.69
N VAL A 316 4.42 -4.90 -10.26
CA VAL A 316 4.78 -4.16 -9.06
C VAL A 316 3.58 -4.20 -8.12
N CYS A 317 3.80 -4.40 -6.82
CA CYS A 317 2.74 -4.26 -5.82
C CYS A 317 3.11 -3.27 -4.75
N ILE A 318 2.12 -2.57 -4.20
CA ILE A 318 2.28 -1.54 -3.16
C ILE A 318 1.28 -1.83 -2.06
N GLY A 319 1.74 -1.95 -0.82
CA GLY A 319 0.90 -2.31 0.33
C GLY A 319 1.42 -1.78 1.65
N ASP A 320 0.90 -2.33 2.73
CA ASP A 320 1.08 -1.83 4.10
C ASP A 320 1.46 -2.91 5.13
N ILE A 321 1.34 -4.21 4.83
CA ILE A 321 1.65 -5.30 5.78
C ILE A 321 3.11 -5.74 5.78
N ASN A 322 3.75 -5.81 6.97
CA ASN A 322 5.13 -6.28 7.11
C ASN A 322 5.27 -7.79 6.88
N ARG A 323 6.46 -8.23 6.48
CA ARG A 323 6.89 -9.64 6.52
C ARG A 323 7.52 -9.98 7.86
N GLN A 324 6.70 -10.02 8.90
CA GLN A 324 7.16 -10.37 10.26
C GLN A 324 6.22 -11.38 10.92
N SER A 325 6.76 -12.11 11.91
CA SER A 325 6.11 -13.25 12.54
C SER A 325 4.75 -12.91 13.15
N HIS A 326 4.57 -11.75 13.78
CA HIS A 326 3.27 -11.36 14.33
C HIS A 326 2.27 -10.93 13.25
N GLN A 327 2.74 -10.36 12.14
CA GLN A 327 1.87 -9.88 11.07
C GLN A 327 1.20 -11.01 10.28
N ILE A 328 1.69 -12.26 10.39
CA ILE A 328 1.00 -13.43 9.80
C ILE A 328 -0.40 -13.61 10.41
N HIS A 329 -0.64 -13.11 11.62
CA HIS A 329 -1.92 -13.18 12.33
C HIS A 329 -2.71 -11.86 12.30
N ARG A 330 -2.30 -10.91 11.47
CA ARG A 330 -3.04 -9.66 11.23
C ARG A 330 -3.59 -9.64 9.80
N GLY A 331 -4.74 -9.01 9.61
CA GLY A 331 -5.27 -8.75 8.27
C GLY A 331 -4.45 -7.69 7.53
N GLY A 332 -4.56 -7.66 6.21
CA GLY A 332 -3.85 -6.69 5.37
C GLY A 332 -3.77 -7.15 3.92
N GLY A 333 -3.04 -6.41 3.09
CA GLY A 333 -3.01 -6.67 1.66
C GLY A 333 -2.00 -5.87 0.88
N THR A 334 -2.08 -6.01 -0.44
CA THR A 334 -1.24 -5.28 -1.39
C THR A 334 -1.96 -5.08 -2.72
N MET A 335 -1.71 -3.95 -3.36
CA MET A 335 -2.27 -3.57 -4.65
C MET A 335 -1.22 -3.74 -5.74
N CYS A 336 -1.42 -4.67 -6.66
CA CYS A 336 -0.53 -4.93 -7.77
C CYS A 336 -0.99 -4.26 -9.06
N ILE A 337 -0.04 -3.75 -9.83
CA ILE A 337 -0.23 -3.25 -11.20
C ILE A 337 0.60 -4.10 -12.16
N TYR A 338 0.01 -4.47 -13.28
CA TYR A 338 0.73 -4.99 -14.45
C TYR A 338 0.95 -3.81 -15.39
N ASP A 339 2.17 -3.28 -15.44
CA ASP A 339 2.53 -2.14 -16.28
C ASP A 339 4.05 -2.09 -16.49
N GLN A 340 4.49 -2.11 -17.76
CA GLN A 340 5.89 -2.24 -18.11
C GLN A 340 6.72 -1.02 -17.68
N GLU A 341 6.19 0.19 -17.89
CA GLU A 341 6.89 1.44 -17.55
C GLU A 341 7.04 1.59 -16.03
N THR A 342 5.95 1.36 -15.28
CA THR A 342 5.98 1.31 -13.82
C THR A 342 6.97 0.26 -13.33
N TYR A 343 6.93 -0.94 -13.90
CA TYR A 343 7.87 -2.00 -13.56
C TYR A 343 9.33 -1.57 -13.70
N PHE A 344 9.69 -0.88 -14.79
CA PHE A 344 11.06 -0.41 -14.99
C PHE A 344 11.52 0.61 -13.94
N GLN A 345 10.62 1.42 -13.39
CA GLN A 345 10.95 2.32 -12.28
C GLN A 345 11.25 1.56 -10.98
N PHE A 346 10.76 0.34 -10.81
CA PHE A 346 10.93 -0.49 -9.61
C PHE A 346 11.97 -1.60 -9.73
N ALA A 347 12.21 -2.09 -10.96
CA ALA A 347 13.01 -3.30 -11.25
C ALA A 347 14.37 -3.33 -10.55
N ASN A 348 15.00 -2.15 -10.43
CA ASN A 348 16.35 -1.98 -9.86
C ASN A 348 16.36 -1.21 -8.53
N ILE A 349 15.19 -0.87 -7.95
CA ILE A 349 15.13 -0.18 -6.65
C ILE A 349 15.74 -1.06 -5.57
N ILE A 350 15.36 -2.35 -5.54
CA ILE A 350 15.97 -3.34 -4.64
C ILE A 350 17.31 -3.77 -5.24
N SER A 351 18.36 -3.07 -4.83
CA SER A 351 19.73 -3.23 -5.32
C SER A 351 20.44 -4.45 -4.73
N GLU A 352 20.08 -4.86 -3.52
CA GLU A 352 20.55 -6.09 -2.88
C GLU A 352 19.40 -6.71 -2.08
N THR A 353 19.36 -8.04 -2.03
CA THR A 353 18.40 -8.81 -1.25
C THR A 353 19.10 -9.57 -0.11
N VAL A 354 18.36 -9.88 0.95
CA VAL A 354 18.80 -10.79 1.99
C VAL A 354 18.88 -12.19 1.39
N PRO A 355 20.05 -12.87 1.43
CA PRO A 355 20.18 -14.22 0.89
C PRO A 355 19.30 -15.19 1.68
N CYS A 356 18.83 -16.24 1.01
CA CYS A 356 18.23 -17.36 1.73
C CYS A 356 19.29 -17.97 2.65
N THR A 357 18.94 -18.20 3.91
CA THR A 357 19.77 -19.04 4.75
C THR A 357 19.79 -20.41 4.08
N LYS A 358 20.99 -20.92 3.73
CA LYS A 358 21.11 -22.36 3.55
C LYS A 358 20.58 -22.93 4.86
N ALA A 359 19.56 -23.77 4.81
CA ALA A 359 19.25 -24.59 5.97
C ALA A 359 20.58 -25.20 6.39
N THR A 360 21.13 -24.76 7.52
CA THR A 360 22.19 -25.52 8.15
C THR A 360 21.56 -26.88 8.32
N ALA A 361 22.18 -27.93 7.76
CA ALA A 361 21.76 -29.30 7.98
C ALA A 361 21.98 -29.73 9.45
N GLU A 362 21.87 -28.79 10.39
CA GLU A 362 22.00 -28.93 11.83
C GLU A 362 20.63 -28.71 12.47
N LYS A 363 19.71 -29.63 12.21
CA LYS A 363 18.66 -30.04 13.17
C LYS A 363 17.89 -31.30 12.76
N ALA A 364 18.49 -32.18 11.92
CA ALA A 364 17.95 -33.52 11.69
C ALA A 364 18.66 -34.63 12.49
N THR A 365 19.75 -34.34 13.21
CA THR A 365 20.53 -35.35 13.95
C THR A 365 20.47 -35.28 15.47
N LEU A 366 19.48 -34.59 16.06
CA LEU A 366 19.21 -34.75 17.50
C LEU A 366 17.99 -35.62 17.83
N THR A 367 17.07 -35.85 16.90
CA THR A 367 15.94 -36.76 17.16
C THR A 367 16.31 -38.23 16.94
N VAL A 368 17.27 -38.52 16.06
CA VAL A 368 17.75 -39.91 15.85
C VAL A 368 18.64 -40.38 17.01
N LEU A 369 19.37 -39.48 17.68
CA LEU A 369 20.20 -39.87 18.82
C LEU A 369 19.39 -40.20 20.08
N LEU A 370 18.23 -39.57 20.31
CA LEU A 370 17.38 -39.89 21.47
C LEU A 370 16.65 -41.23 21.33
N ILE A 371 16.27 -41.63 20.12
CA ILE A 371 15.61 -42.93 19.88
C ILE A 371 16.62 -44.08 20.02
N ALA A 372 17.89 -43.87 19.63
CA ALA A 372 18.94 -44.86 19.80
C ALA A 372 19.33 -45.11 21.28
N ILE A 373 19.23 -44.09 22.15
CA ILE A 373 19.58 -44.26 23.58
C ILE A 373 18.46 -44.99 24.36
N ILE A 374 17.19 -44.84 23.97
CA ILE A 374 16.08 -45.50 24.68
C ILE A 374 15.98 -46.99 24.35
N THR A 375 16.52 -47.46 23.22
CA THR A 375 16.52 -48.89 22.88
C THR A 375 17.70 -49.69 23.43
N PHE A 376 18.67 -49.05 24.09
CA PHE A 376 19.77 -49.77 24.78
C PHE A 376 19.57 -49.96 26.29
N PHE A 377 18.47 -49.45 26.87
CA PHE A 377 18.13 -49.65 28.29
C PHE A 377 16.72 -50.22 28.49
N LYS A 378 16.37 -51.21 27.67
CA LYS A 378 15.41 -52.27 27.99
C LYS A 378 16.07 -53.61 27.70
#